data_AF-A0A1F8T0G8-F1
#
_entry.id   AF-A0A1F8T0G8-F1
#
_cell.length_a   1.000
_cell.length_b   1.000
_cell.length_c   1.000
_cell.angle_alpha   90.00
_cell.angle_beta   90.00
_cell.angle_gamma   90.00
#
_symmetry.space_group_name_H-M   'P 1'
#
loop_
_entity.id
_entity.type
_entity.pdbx_description
1 polymer ?
#
loop_
_entity_poly.entity_id
_entity_poly.type
_entity_poly.pdbx_seq_one_letter_code
_entity_poly.pdbx_strand_id
1 'polypeptide(L)'
;MILFWKAEALGALAFVHLAKGELSEVEAIIQRIDNSGQKPAAYFYTTHVALAECEFWLKKQNNERLFQVTDLFFQKLDQGDNSIFIPYAHYYRAEALRQMGMQEQAGEAFDLAVHISRNTSQRQVLWKTLAAQASFQLGLGNQEAARESAREAWGVIQYIAEHTGAVDLRHSFLNLLVVKEVAGLVLRADQRPLNPETGTMHPD
;
A
#
# COMPACT_ATOMS: atom_id res chain seq x y z
N MET A 1 -12.26 -14.89 24.24
CA MET A 1 -12.00 -13.44 24.40
C MET A 1 -10.52 -13.12 24.68
N ILE A 2 -9.84 -13.73 25.65
CA ILE A 2 -8.41 -13.43 25.96
C ILE A 2 -7.48 -13.63 24.74
N LEU A 3 -7.72 -14.70 23.97
CA LEU A 3 -6.90 -15.02 22.79
C LEU A 3 -7.03 -13.99 21.66
N PHE A 4 -8.21 -13.40 21.51
CA PHE A 4 -8.49 -12.34 20.52
C PHE A 4 -7.60 -11.12 20.76
N TRP A 5 -7.62 -10.60 21.99
CA TRP A 5 -6.86 -9.41 22.37
C TRP A 5 -5.37 -9.59 22.24
N LYS A 6 -4.89 -10.83 22.44
CA LYS A 6 -3.48 -11.16 22.26
C LYS A 6 -3.07 -11.06 20.78
N ALA A 7 -3.86 -11.62 19.86
CA ALA A 7 -3.57 -11.53 18.43
C ALA A 7 -3.62 -10.07 17.95
N GLU A 8 -4.59 -9.29 18.42
CA GLU A 8 -4.75 -7.88 18.05
C GLU A 8 -3.54 -7.05 18.53
N ALA A 9 -3.15 -7.23 19.79
CA ALA A 9 -1.97 -6.56 20.34
C ALA A 9 -0.69 -6.95 19.60
N LEU A 10 -0.55 -8.22 19.20
CA LEU A 10 0.58 -8.68 18.39
C LEU A 10 0.56 -8.09 16.98
N GLY A 11 -0.59 -8.01 16.33
CA GLY A 11 -0.74 -7.37 15.01
C GLY A 11 -0.38 -5.88 15.06
N ALA A 12 -0.88 -5.14 16.06
CA ALA A 12 -0.51 -3.75 16.28
C ALA A 12 0.99 -3.58 16.58
N LEU A 13 1.58 -4.46 17.39
CA LEU A 13 3.01 -4.44 17.68
C LEU A 13 3.86 -4.73 16.44
N ALA A 14 3.42 -5.66 15.58
CA ALA A 14 4.08 -5.94 14.31
C ALA A 14 4.11 -4.69 13.40
N PHE A 15 3.05 -3.88 13.37
CA PHE A 15 3.05 -2.61 12.65
C PHE A 15 4.05 -1.59 13.19
N VAL A 16 4.21 -1.51 14.52
CA VAL A 16 5.22 -0.63 15.13
C VAL A 16 6.62 -1.06 14.70
N HIS A 17 6.92 -2.36 14.73
CA HIS A 17 8.21 -2.89 14.27
C HIS A 17 8.41 -2.68 12.76
N LEU A 18 7.37 -2.87 11.94
CA LEU A 18 7.40 -2.56 10.50
C LEU A 18 7.73 -1.10 10.23
N ALA A 19 7.12 -0.17 10.97
CA ALA A 19 7.37 1.26 10.84
C ALA A 19 8.83 1.65 11.20
N LYS A 20 9.47 0.86 12.07
CA LYS A 20 10.89 1.01 12.44
C LYS A 20 11.85 0.25 11.52
N GLY A 21 11.34 -0.56 10.60
CA GLY A 21 12.17 -1.43 9.75
C GLY A 21 12.74 -2.67 10.46
N GLU A 22 12.22 -3.03 11.63
CA GLU A 22 12.69 -4.13 12.48
C GLU A 22 12.10 -5.48 12.00
N LEU A 23 12.43 -5.90 10.78
CA LEU A 23 11.81 -7.07 10.14
C LEU A 23 11.97 -8.39 10.91
N SER A 24 13.06 -8.56 11.68
CA SER A 24 13.26 -9.75 12.53
C SER A 24 12.21 -9.87 13.64
N GLU A 25 11.82 -8.74 14.24
CA GLU A 25 10.80 -8.71 15.30
C GLU A 25 9.41 -9.00 14.73
N VAL A 26 9.13 -8.47 13.53
CA VAL A 26 7.89 -8.76 12.79
C VAL A 26 7.79 -10.26 12.51
N GLU A 27 8.87 -10.87 12.02
CA GLU A 27 8.92 -12.31 11.76
C GLU A 27 8.69 -13.15 13.02
N ALA A 28 9.33 -12.78 14.14
CA ALA A 28 9.13 -13.47 15.41
C ALA A 28 7.67 -13.39 15.90
N ILE A 29 7.00 -12.25 15.70
CA ILE A 29 5.58 -12.08 16.02
C ILE A 29 4.70 -12.97 15.12
N ILE A 30 4.95 -12.98 13.81
CA ILE A 30 4.21 -13.82 12.85
C ILE A 30 4.37 -15.29 13.23
N GLN A 31 5.60 -15.76 13.47
CA GLN A 31 5.87 -17.13 13.91
C GLN A 31 5.17 -17.46 15.23
N ARG A 32 5.08 -16.51 16.18
CA ARG A 32 4.36 -16.70 17.44
C ARG A 32 2.86 -16.86 17.23
N ILE A 33 2.27 -16.10 16.30
CA ILE A 33 0.86 -16.22 15.92
C ILE A 33 0.63 -17.59 15.26
N ASP A 34 1.51 -17.98 14.33
CA ASP A 34 1.43 -19.26 13.61
C ASP A 34 1.53 -20.45 14.57
N ASN A 35 2.54 -20.46 15.45
CA ASN A 35 2.79 -21.52 16.41
C ASN A 35 1.72 -21.63 17.51
N SER A 36 0.87 -20.62 17.68
CA SER A 36 -0.21 -20.68 18.64
C SER A 36 -1.39 -21.56 18.18
N GLY A 37 -1.39 -22.01 16.91
CA GLY A 37 -2.53 -22.69 16.29
C GLY A 37 -3.74 -21.78 16.07
N GLN A 38 -3.58 -20.47 16.33
CA GLN A 38 -4.68 -19.50 16.28
C GLN A 38 -4.75 -18.76 14.96
N LYS A 39 -3.86 -19.03 13.98
CA LYS A 39 -3.81 -18.25 12.72
C LYS A 39 -5.19 -18.11 12.04
N PRO A 40 -6.00 -19.17 11.85
CA PRO A 40 -7.32 -19.01 11.24
C PRO A 40 -8.27 -18.11 12.04
N ALA A 41 -8.17 -18.14 13.37
CA ALA A 41 -8.95 -17.29 14.27
C ALA A 41 -8.37 -15.86 14.33
N ALA A 42 -7.06 -15.68 14.47
CA ALA A 42 -6.39 -14.39 14.44
C ALA A 42 -6.73 -13.62 13.15
N TYR A 43 -6.70 -14.28 12.00
CA TYR A 43 -7.13 -13.68 10.74
C TYR A 43 -8.63 -13.38 10.69
N PHE A 44 -9.45 -14.20 11.36
CA PHE A 44 -10.90 -13.95 11.44
C PHE A 44 -11.23 -12.70 12.26
N TYR A 45 -10.37 -12.38 13.20
CA TYR A 45 -10.66 -11.44 14.26
C TYR A 45 -9.87 -10.13 14.17
N THR A 46 -8.70 -10.15 13.52
CA THR A 46 -7.71 -9.07 13.62
C THR A 46 -7.12 -8.80 12.24
N THR A 47 -7.70 -7.83 11.54
CA THR A 47 -7.21 -7.40 10.22
C THR A 47 -5.77 -6.86 10.30
N HIS A 48 -5.34 -6.38 11.47
CA HIS A 48 -3.98 -5.92 11.69
C HIS A 48 -2.92 -7.01 11.47
N VAL A 49 -3.23 -8.27 11.81
CA VAL A 49 -2.29 -9.38 11.57
C VAL A 49 -2.11 -9.62 10.08
N ALA A 50 -3.21 -9.68 9.32
CA ALA A 50 -3.15 -9.89 7.86
C ALA A 50 -2.39 -8.76 7.16
N LEU A 51 -2.66 -7.50 7.52
CA LEU A 51 -1.97 -6.36 6.94
C LEU A 51 -0.47 -6.34 7.28
N ALA A 52 -0.10 -6.66 8.52
CA ALA A 52 1.29 -6.74 8.93
C ALA A 52 2.03 -7.87 8.21
N GLU A 53 1.40 -9.04 8.05
CA GLU A 53 1.96 -10.15 7.25
C GLU A 53 2.10 -9.78 5.78
N CYS A 54 1.11 -9.13 5.16
CA CYS A 54 1.22 -8.64 3.80
C CYS A 54 2.41 -7.70 3.63
N GLU A 55 2.53 -6.68 4.48
CA GLU A 55 3.64 -5.72 4.43
C GLU A 55 4.99 -6.40 4.64
N PHE A 56 5.06 -7.36 5.56
CA PHE A 56 6.27 -8.14 5.83
C PHE A 56 6.70 -8.96 4.60
N TRP A 57 5.80 -9.74 4.02
CA TRP A 57 6.11 -10.58 2.86
C TRP A 57 6.39 -9.75 1.60
N LEU A 58 5.73 -8.60 1.46
CA LEU A 58 6.03 -7.63 0.41
C LEU A 58 7.47 -7.11 0.51
N LYS A 59 7.91 -6.72 1.72
CA LYS A 59 9.30 -6.26 1.95
C LYS A 59 10.34 -7.36 1.76
N LYS A 60 9.97 -8.62 2.06
CA LYS A 60 10.81 -9.80 1.82
C LYS A 60 10.80 -10.27 0.36
N GLN A 61 9.96 -9.68 -0.50
CA GLN A 61 9.77 -10.12 -1.89
C GLN A 61 9.39 -11.60 -2.00
N ASN A 62 8.67 -12.13 -0.99
CA ASN A 62 8.17 -13.50 -1.01
C ASN A 62 6.74 -13.49 -1.58
N ASN A 63 6.65 -13.46 -2.90
CA ASN A 63 5.37 -13.29 -3.61
C ASN A 63 4.39 -14.42 -3.35
N GLU A 64 4.88 -15.66 -3.21
CA GLU A 64 4.02 -16.82 -2.91
C GLU A 64 3.35 -16.64 -1.55
N ARG A 65 4.12 -16.28 -0.51
CA ARG A 65 3.57 -16.02 0.81
C ARG A 65 2.65 -14.81 0.83
N LEU A 66 3.02 -13.73 0.15
CA LEU A 66 2.16 -12.55 0.03
C LEU A 66 0.81 -12.91 -0.61
N PHE A 67 0.82 -13.70 -1.69
CA PHE A 67 -0.39 -14.13 -2.38
C PHE A 67 -1.28 -15.00 -1.47
N GLN A 68 -0.69 -15.99 -0.78
CA GLN A 68 -1.40 -16.82 0.21
C GLN A 68 -2.07 -15.98 1.30
N VAL A 69 -1.35 -14.98 1.84
CA VAL A 69 -1.90 -14.09 2.86
C VAL A 69 -3.04 -13.24 2.28
N THR A 70 -2.91 -12.72 1.06
CA THR A 70 -4.00 -11.97 0.41
C THR A 70 -5.23 -12.82 0.11
N ASP A 71 -5.08 -14.08 -0.30
CA ASP A 71 -6.21 -14.99 -0.52
C ASP A 71 -6.95 -15.29 0.78
N LEU A 72 -6.22 -15.57 1.86
CA LEU A 72 -6.81 -15.73 3.19
C LEU A 72 -7.51 -14.44 3.62
N PHE A 73 -6.94 -13.29 3.30
CA PHE A 73 -7.53 -11.99 3.63
C PHE A 73 -8.86 -11.78 2.90
N PHE A 74 -8.94 -12.06 1.59
CA PHE A 74 -10.20 -12.00 0.84
C PHE A 74 -11.25 -12.96 1.39
N GLN A 75 -10.87 -14.21 1.65
CA GLN A 75 -11.80 -15.20 2.21
C GLN A 75 -12.44 -14.71 3.51
N LYS A 76 -11.71 -13.92 4.32
CA LYS A 76 -12.25 -13.31 5.55
C LYS A 76 -13.17 -12.14 5.25
N LEU A 77 -12.80 -11.27 4.31
CA LEU A 77 -13.60 -10.11 3.94
C LEU A 77 -14.95 -10.51 3.35
N ASP A 78 -15.01 -11.63 2.64
CA ASP A 78 -16.27 -12.19 2.12
C ASP A 78 -17.18 -12.76 3.22
N GLN A 79 -16.63 -13.08 4.40
CA GLN A 79 -17.35 -13.71 5.51
C GLN A 79 -17.90 -12.72 6.55
N GLY A 80 -17.63 -11.42 6.43
CA GLY A 80 -18.08 -10.44 7.43
C GLY A 80 -18.11 -8.99 6.96
N ASP A 81 -18.60 -8.09 7.83
CA ASP A 81 -18.85 -6.68 7.50
C ASP A 81 -17.59 -5.78 7.44
N ASN A 82 -16.39 -6.36 7.32
CA ASN A 82 -15.12 -5.63 7.36
C ASN A 82 -14.72 -5.04 6.00
N SER A 83 -15.69 -4.48 5.28
CA SER A 83 -15.51 -3.91 3.93
C SER A 83 -14.45 -2.80 3.87
N ILE A 84 -14.16 -2.17 5.01
CA ILE A 84 -13.11 -1.17 5.15
C ILE A 84 -11.69 -1.69 4.84
N PHE A 85 -11.46 -3.00 4.77
CA PHE A 85 -10.11 -3.51 4.49
C PHE A 85 -9.95 -4.13 3.09
N ILE A 86 -11.05 -4.24 2.34
CA ILE A 86 -11.06 -4.67 0.93
C ILE A 86 -10.03 -3.90 0.08
N PRO A 87 -9.92 -2.55 0.13
CA PRO A 87 -8.95 -1.86 -0.71
C PRO A 87 -7.49 -2.24 -0.37
N TYR A 88 -7.18 -2.55 0.89
CA TYR A 88 -5.84 -3.02 1.28
C TYR A 88 -5.54 -4.40 0.71
N ALA A 89 -6.51 -5.33 0.76
CA ALA A 89 -6.33 -6.66 0.19
C ALA A 89 -6.04 -6.59 -1.32
N HIS A 90 -6.76 -5.75 -2.06
CA HIS A 90 -6.49 -5.53 -3.48
C HIS A 90 -5.14 -4.85 -3.73
N TYR A 91 -4.76 -3.85 -2.92
CA TYR A 91 -3.43 -3.23 -3.01
C TYR A 91 -2.29 -4.25 -2.87
N TYR A 92 -2.34 -5.10 -1.83
CA TYR A 92 -1.28 -6.10 -1.62
C TYR A 92 -1.30 -7.20 -2.69
N ARG A 93 -2.48 -7.59 -3.19
CA ARG A 93 -2.59 -8.54 -4.31
C ARG A 93 -1.97 -7.96 -5.58
N ALA A 94 -2.25 -6.68 -5.88
CA ALA A 94 -1.68 -5.99 -7.02
C ALA A 94 -0.15 -5.94 -6.97
N GLU A 95 0.41 -5.63 -5.80
CA GLU A 95 1.86 -5.66 -5.58
C GLU A 95 2.46 -7.07 -5.77
N ALA A 96 1.80 -8.12 -5.25
CA ALA A 96 2.24 -9.49 -5.45
C ALA A 96 2.26 -9.87 -6.94
N LEU A 97 1.15 -9.60 -7.65
CA LEU A 97 1.00 -9.84 -9.08
C LEU A 97 2.05 -9.08 -9.90
N ARG A 98 2.30 -7.82 -9.54
CA ARG A 98 3.33 -6.97 -10.15
C ARG A 98 4.72 -7.59 -10.00
N GLN A 99 5.09 -8.04 -8.80
CA GLN A 99 6.40 -8.67 -8.54
C GLN A 99 6.53 -10.05 -9.21
N MET A 100 5.41 -10.72 -9.51
CA MET A 100 5.37 -11.96 -10.30
C MET A 100 5.34 -11.72 -11.82
N GLY A 101 5.33 -10.47 -12.28
CA GLY A 101 5.29 -10.14 -13.71
C GLY A 101 3.91 -10.32 -14.37
N MET A 102 2.86 -10.52 -13.58
CA MET A 102 1.48 -10.69 -14.06
C MET A 102 0.83 -9.32 -14.31
N GLN A 103 1.30 -8.63 -15.34
CA GLN A 103 1.02 -7.20 -15.57
C GLN A 103 -0.47 -6.86 -15.68
N GLU A 104 -1.22 -7.57 -16.52
CA GLU A 104 -2.65 -7.31 -16.74
C GLU A 104 -3.43 -7.42 -15.42
N GLN A 105 -3.27 -8.53 -14.71
CA GLN A 105 -3.93 -8.79 -13.43
C GLN A 105 -3.51 -7.81 -12.34
N ALA A 106 -2.24 -7.38 -12.33
CA ALA A 106 -1.76 -6.36 -11.41
C ALA A 106 -2.46 -5.02 -11.66
N GLY A 107 -2.62 -4.63 -12.94
CA GLY A 107 -3.35 -3.43 -13.35
C GLY A 107 -4.80 -3.46 -12.88
N GLU A 108 -5.53 -4.54 -13.17
CA GLU A 108 -6.91 -4.72 -12.71
C GLU A 108 -7.05 -4.63 -11.18
N ALA A 109 -6.13 -5.26 -10.44
CA ALA A 109 -6.12 -5.22 -8.99
C ALA A 109 -5.83 -3.81 -8.44
N PHE A 110 -4.94 -3.04 -9.07
CA PHE A 110 -4.71 -1.63 -8.72
C PHE A 110 -5.94 -0.78 -8.98
N ASP A 111 -6.56 -0.90 -10.16
CA ASP A 111 -7.75 -0.13 -10.53
C ASP A 111 -8.91 -0.40 -9.56
N LEU A 112 -9.12 -1.65 -9.17
CA LEU A 112 -10.12 -2.02 -8.19
C LEU A 112 -9.80 -1.47 -6.80
N ALA A 113 -8.55 -1.54 -6.35
CA ALA A 113 -8.12 -0.94 -5.08
C ALA A 113 -8.37 0.57 -5.06
N VAL A 114 -8.05 1.30 -6.15
CA VAL A 114 -8.32 2.74 -6.28
C VAL A 114 -9.82 3.03 -6.25
N HIS A 115 -10.61 2.31 -7.06
CA HIS A 115 -12.06 2.49 -7.14
C HIS A 115 -12.73 2.35 -5.77
N ILE A 116 -12.42 1.25 -5.06
CA ILE A 116 -13.00 0.98 -3.74
C ILE A 116 -12.53 2.01 -2.73
N SER A 117 -11.24 2.38 -2.73
CA SER A 117 -10.70 3.38 -1.80
C SER A 117 -11.36 4.74 -1.96
N ARG A 118 -11.64 5.17 -3.20
CA ARG A 118 -12.37 6.43 -3.47
C ARG A 118 -13.80 6.36 -2.94
N ASN A 119 -14.53 5.30 -3.28
CA ASN A 119 -15.93 5.13 -2.87
C ASN A 119 -16.10 5.03 -1.34
N THR A 120 -15.10 4.50 -0.64
CA THR A 120 -15.10 4.34 0.81
C THR A 120 -14.33 5.45 1.55
N SER A 121 -13.88 6.49 0.83
CA SER A 121 -13.10 7.62 1.38
C SER A 121 -11.84 7.21 2.15
N GLN A 122 -11.22 6.09 1.78
CA GLN A 122 -10.04 5.56 2.45
C GLN A 122 -8.74 6.12 1.91
N ARG A 123 -8.48 7.36 2.32
CA ARG A 123 -7.33 8.14 1.85
C ARG A 123 -5.99 7.46 2.14
N GLN A 124 -5.85 6.77 3.28
CA GLN A 124 -4.58 6.16 3.68
C GLN A 124 -4.10 5.06 2.71
N VAL A 125 -5.00 4.21 2.22
CA VAL A 125 -4.65 3.21 1.19
C VAL A 125 -4.70 3.80 -0.21
N LEU A 126 -5.62 4.75 -0.48
CA LEU A 126 -5.74 5.39 -1.79
C LEU A 126 -4.41 5.98 -2.28
N TRP A 127 -3.73 6.80 -1.48
CA TRP A 127 -2.47 7.41 -1.95
C TRP A 127 -1.36 6.38 -2.15
N LYS A 128 -1.32 5.31 -1.34
CA LYS A 128 -0.34 4.22 -1.49
C LYS A 128 -0.58 3.45 -2.78
N THR A 129 -1.84 3.12 -3.06
CA THR A 129 -2.25 2.42 -4.28
C THR A 129 -1.92 3.27 -5.52
N LEU A 130 -2.25 4.56 -5.51
CA LEU A 130 -1.92 5.48 -6.62
C LEU A 130 -0.41 5.65 -6.82
N ALA A 131 0.38 5.72 -5.74
CA ALA A 131 1.84 5.77 -5.84
C ALA A 131 2.45 4.49 -6.43
N ALA A 132 1.95 3.33 -6.02
CA ALA A 132 2.33 2.03 -6.57
C ALA A 132 1.92 1.91 -8.04
N GLN A 133 0.70 2.33 -8.38
CA GLN A 133 0.18 2.36 -9.75
C GLN A 133 1.04 3.28 -10.64
N ALA A 134 1.46 4.45 -10.14
CA ALA A 134 2.36 5.34 -10.89
C ALA A 134 3.69 4.64 -11.22
N SER A 135 4.29 3.97 -10.25
CA SER A 135 5.54 3.21 -10.44
C SER A 135 5.34 2.02 -11.40
N PHE A 136 4.20 1.34 -11.30
CA PHE A 136 3.81 0.26 -12.19
C PHE A 136 3.67 0.74 -13.64
N GLN A 137 2.96 1.84 -13.88
CA GLN A 137 2.76 2.43 -15.21
C GLN A 137 4.08 2.91 -15.83
N LEU A 138 5.00 3.46 -15.02
CA LEU A 138 6.36 3.76 -15.49
C LEU A 138 7.10 2.50 -15.96
N GLY A 139 6.98 1.39 -15.24
CA GLY A 139 7.56 0.10 -15.63
C GLY A 139 7.00 -0.43 -16.96
N LEU A 140 5.78 -0.05 -17.32
CA LEU A 140 5.15 -0.37 -18.62
C LEU A 140 5.48 0.65 -19.73
N GLY A 141 6.17 1.76 -19.41
CA GLY A 141 6.41 2.85 -20.37
C GLY A 141 5.26 3.84 -20.52
N ASN A 142 4.18 3.69 -19.75
CA ASN A 142 2.99 4.54 -19.81
C ASN A 142 3.20 5.82 -18.98
N GLN A 143 4.03 6.73 -19.50
CA GLN A 143 4.42 7.95 -18.77
C GLN A 143 3.23 8.81 -18.38
N GLU A 144 2.25 9.00 -19.25
CA GLU A 144 1.09 9.87 -18.98
C GLU A 144 0.24 9.33 -17.81
N ALA A 145 -0.14 8.05 -17.87
CA ALA A 145 -0.89 7.40 -16.80
C ALA A 145 -0.11 7.44 -15.47
N ALA A 146 1.20 7.22 -15.50
CA ALA A 146 2.03 7.34 -14.31
C ALA A 146 1.99 8.75 -13.69
N ARG A 147 2.03 9.80 -14.52
CA ARG A 147 1.95 11.19 -14.06
C ARG A 147 0.60 11.50 -13.45
N GLU A 148 -0.49 11.02 -14.05
CA GLU A 148 -1.84 11.20 -13.52
C GLU A 148 -1.97 10.56 -12.13
N SER A 149 -1.60 9.28 -11.99
CA SER A 149 -1.64 8.58 -10.70
C SER A 149 -0.74 9.26 -9.66
N ALA A 150 0.45 9.72 -10.03
CA ALA A 150 1.35 10.41 -9.11
C ALA A 150 0.79 11.76 -8.62
N ARG A 151 0.18 12.55 -9.52
CA ARG A 151 -0.46 13.83 -9.17
C ARG A 151 -1.63 13.62 -8.23
N GLU A 152 -2.46 12.62 -8.48
CA GLU A 152 -3.57 12.30 -7.59
C GLU A 152 -3.07 11.79 -6.23
N ALA A 153 -2.09 10.90 -6.20
CA ALA A 153 -1.46 10.43 -4.96
C ALA A 153 -0.95 11.62 -4.13
N TRP A 154 -0.30 12.58 -4.78
CA TRP A 154 0.19 13.80 -4.14
C TRP A 154 -0.93 14.66 -3.58
N GLY A 155 -2.03 14.86 -4.31
CA GLY A 155 -3.20 15.56 -3.81
C GLY A 155 -3.79 14.92 -2.54
N VAL A 156 -3.87 13.58 -2.49
CA VAL A 156 -4.33 12.85 -1.30
C VAL A 156 -3.34 13.00 -0.13
N ILE A 157 -2.03 12.96 -0.40
CA ILE A 157 -0.97 13.18 0.61
C ILE A 157 -1.08 14.59 1.19
N GLN A 158 -1.23 15.62 0.34
CA GLN A 158 -1.38 17.01 0.79
C GLN A 158 -2.60 17.16 1.69
N TYR A 159 -3.74 16.58 1.29
CA TYR A 159 -4.94 16.57 2.11
C TYR A 159 -4.68 15.95 3.48
N ILE A 160 -4.08 14.75 3.55
CA ILE A 160 -3.75 14.10 4.83
C ILE A 160 -2.84 14.99 5.68
N ALA A 161 -1.78 15.54 5.08
CA ALA A 161 -0.81 16.40 5.76
C ALA A 161 -1.46 17.66 6.36
N GLU A 162 -2.38 18.29 5.62
CA GLU A 162 -3.12 19.48 6.07
C GLU A 162 -4.10 19.17 7.21
N HIS A 163 -4.64 17.95 7.25
CA HIS A 163 -5.64 17.52 8.23
C HIS A 163 -5.05 16.73 9.41
N THR A 164 -3.71 16.59 9.50
CA THR A 164 -3.04 15.80 10.55
C THR A 164 -2.99 16.53 11.92
N GLY A 165 -3.42 17.79 12.01
CA GLY A 165 -3.61 18.53 13.26
C GLY A 165 -2.35 18.95 14.01
N ALA A 166 -1.38 18.03 14.18
CA ALA A 166 -0.08 18.29 14.82
C ALA A 166 1.00 18.56 13.77
N VAL A 167 1.74 19.66 13.94
CA VAL A 167 2.82 20.09 13.02
C VAL A 167 3.92 19.03 12.92
N ASP A 168 4.31 18.43 14.04
CA ASP A 168 5.36 17.41 14.06
C ASP A 168 4.95 16.14 13.31
N LEU A 169 3.70 15.69 13.47
CA LEU A 169 3.17 14.54 12.73
C LEU A 169 3.08 14.81 11.23
N ARG A 170 2.65 16.02 10.84
CA ARG A 170 2.67 16.47 9.44
C ARG A 170 4.10 16.42 8.89
N HIS A 171 5.07 16.96 9.61
CA HIS A 171 6.46 16.99 9.19
C HIS A 171 7.05 15.57 9.09
N SER A 172 6.80 14.70 10.07
CA SER A 172 7.21 13.30 10.03
C SER A 172 6.59 12.55 8.84
N PHE A 173 5.30 12.75 8.58
CA PHE A 173 4.60 12.12 7.44
C PHE A 173 5.18 12.57 6.09
N LEU A 174 5.37 13.87 5.88
CA LEU A 174 5.96 14.40 4.64
C LEU A 174 7.43 14.01 4.45
N ASN A 175 8.12 13.60 5.52
CA ASN A 175 9.50 13.14 5.46
C ASN A 175 9.68 11.65 5.17
N LEU A 176 8.60 10.87 5.13
CA LEU A 176 8.66 9.47 4.73
C LEU A 176 9.24 9.35 3.32
N LEU A 177 10.15 8.38 3.11
CA LEU A 177 10.82 8.19 1.83
C LEU A 177 9.82 8.03 0.68
N VAL A 178 8.81 7.18 0.87
CA VAL A 178 7.75 6.95 -0.12
C VAL A 178 6.96 8.21 -0.48
N VAL A 179 6.74 9.13 0.49
CA VAL A 179 6.06 10.41 0.22
C VAL A 179 6.94 11.33 -0.62
N LYS A 180 8.24 11.36 -0.31
CA LYS A 180 9.23 12.11 -1.11
C LYS A 180 9.37 11.55 -2.53
N GLU A 181 9.29 10.23 -2.69
CA GLU A 181 9.31 9.58 -4.01
C GLU A 181 8.13 10.02 -4.87
N VAL A 182 6.91 10.04 -4.30
CA VAL A 182 5.71 10.55 -4.99
C VAL A 182 5.87 12.01 -5.38
N ALA A 183 6.36 12.87 -4.46
CA ALA A 183 6.64 14.27 -4.77
C ALA A 183 7.65 14.40 -5.93
N GLY A 184 8.70 13.58 -5.93
CA GLY A 184 9.70 13.54 -6.99
C GLY A 184 9.16 13.04 -8.34
N LEU A 185 8.15 12.18 -8.34
CA LEU A 185 7.44 11.77 -9.56
C LEU A 185 6.64 12.93 -10.15
N VAL A 186 5.93 13.68 -9.32
CA VAL A 186 5.16 14.87 -9.75
C VAL A 186 6.07 15.97 -10.28
N LEU A 187 7.17 16.29 -9.57
CA LEU A 187 8.09 17.34 -10.02
C LEU A 187 8.75 17.01 -11.38
N ARG A 188 9.06 15.73 -11.63
CA ARG A 188 9.58 15.28 -12.94
C ARG A 188 8.51 15.29 -14.03
N ALA A 189 7.23 15.10 -13.67
CA ALA A 189 6.11 15.15 -14.60
C ALA A 189 5.89 16.56 -15.18
N ASP A 190 6.12 17.59 -14.36
CA ASP A 190 5.87 18.99 -14.72
C ASP A 190 7.04 19.63 -15.48
N GLN A 191 8.22 19.01 -15.45
CA GLN A 191 9.30 19.36 -16.35
C GLN A 191 8.94 18.86 -17.75
N ARG A 192 8.31 19.72 -18.57
CA ARG A 192 8.12 19.45 -20.00
C ARG A 192 9.46 19.01 -20.59
N PRO A 193 9.54 17.88 -21.31
CA PRO A 193 10.74 17.58 -22.07
C PRO A 193 10.94 18.75 -23.05
N LEU A 194 12.10 19.39 -22.98
CA LEU A 194 12.51 20.35 -24.01
C LEU A 194 12.42 19.62 -25.34
N ASN A 195 11.78 20.24 -26.33
CA ASN A 195 11.73 19.67 -27.67
C ASN A 195 13.20 19.46 -28.14
N PRO A 196 13.65 18.22 -28.39
CA PRO A 196 15.03 17.94 -28.73
C PRO A 196 15.44 18.56 -30.07
N GLU A 197 14.48 18.86 -30.95
CA GLU A 197 14.74 19.43 -32.27
C GLU A 197 14.79 20.97 -32.25
N THR A 198 14.05 21.62 -31.37
CA THR A 198 13.98 23.10 -31.35
C THR A 198 14.65 23.73 -30.14
N GLY A 199 14.90 22.98 -29.07
CA GLY A 199 15.38 23.53 -27.79
C GLY A 199 14.41 24.54 -27.14
N THR A 200 13.22 24.74 -27.73
CA THR A 200 12.21 25.68 -27.26
C THR A 200 11.08 24.93 -26.58
N MET A 201 10.55 25.48 -25.49
CA MET A 201 9.29 25.01 -24.92
C MET A 201 8.18 25.21 -25.96
N HIS A 202 7.34 24.18 -26.16
CA HIS A 202 6.14 24.30 -27.00
C HIS A 202 5.24 25.40 -26.42
N PRO A 203 4.88 26.45 -27.20
CA PRO A 203 3.81 27.36 -26.81
C PRO A 203 2.48 26.61 -26.92
N ASP A 204 1.62 26.81 -25.91
CA ASP A 204 0.24 26.31 -25.86
C ASP A 204 -0.66 27.03 -26.88
#